data_AF-A0A5E8CLD9-F1
#
_entry.id   AF-A0A5E8CLD9-F1
#
_cell.length_a   1.000
_cell.length_b   1.000
_cell.length_c   1.000
_cell.angle_alpha   90.00
_cell.angle_beta   90.00
_cell.angle_gamma   90.00
#
_symmetry.space_group_name_H-M   'P 1'
#
loop_
_entity.id
_entity.type
_entity.pdbx_description
1 polymer ?
#
loop_
_entity_poly.entity_id
_entity_poly.type
_entity_poly.pdbx_seq_one_letter_code
_entity_poly.pdbx_strand_id
1 'polypeptide(L)'
;MDNFVKELKLFSKITGKLNTFITFLLYNQSDEEINKFLDHKIKIINGMKDNYKKQRALDKIYQIKEDFNNYPDNNFKNKGILYLVNEEFNKFQLEKNVLKIVRQEFEDNIYFNSGDFFETDYIIDMLTNFEFNNLLLLDNKKAYLYHINTNKTRLIETISKLDESLIVSAINSKFKGQYILGGNGNFKNTFFKNNKGSIIEDLKIVSFKPDKIQNIKEQALDVYKEKEEADVIKKLNEYLGNLHQYEHLLLFNNQRIIKFLENYLLKTIIIHVNSPIYETIKSMDTDSIEYHVLSSNNQECKNFINDYNGVIAEMRYEMPKESFDTL
;
A
#
# COMPACT_ATOMS: atom_id res chain seq x y z
N MET A 1 -20.66 -4.42 -1.57
CA MET A 1 -19.19 -4.57 -1.59
C MET A 1 -18.76 -5.48 -2.73
N ASP A 2 -19.13 -6.77 -2.74
CA ASP A 2 -18.70 -7.70 -3.80
C ASP A 2 -19.08 -7.26 -5.22
N ASN A 3 -20.28 -6.71 -5.43
CA ASN A 3 -20.69 -6.25 -6.76
C ASN A 3 -19.92 -5.00 -7.21
N PHE A 4 -19.75 -4.00 -6.35
CA PHE A 4 -18.96 -2.81 -6.66
C PHE A 4 -17.48 -3.11 -6.89
N VAL A 5 -16.88 -3.98 -6.08
CA VAL A 5 -15.48 -4.42 -6.27
C VAL A 5 -15.36 -5.27 -7.54
N LYS A 6 -16.34 -6.12 -7.85
CA LYS A 6 -16.39 -6.87 -9.12
C LYS A 6 -16.54 -5.93 -10.31
N GLU A 7 -17.37 -4.90 -10.21
CA GLU A 7 -17.52 -3.87 -11.25
C GLU A 7 -16.20 -3.13 -11.45
N LEU A 8 -15.51 -2.67 -10.40
CA LEU A 8 -14.20 -2.04 -10.51
C LEU A 8 -13.13 -2.98 -11.09
N LYS A 9 -13.10 -4.26 -10.67
CA LYS A 9 -12.19 -5.29 -11.22
C LYS A 9 -12.51 -5.65 -12.67
N LEU A 10 -13.78 -5.66 -13.05
CA LEU A 10 -14.21 -5.89 -14.42
C LEU A 10 -13.86 -4.67 -15.28
N PHE A 11 -14.05 -3.47 -14.75
CA PHE A 11 -13.71 -2.21 -15.38
C PHE A 11 -12.20 -2.09 -15.61
N SER A 12 -11.36 -2.47 -14.64
CA SER A 12 -9.90 -2.53 -14.81
C SER A 12 -9.46 -3.58 -15.84
N LYS A 13 -10.12 -4.76 -15.86
CA LYS A 13 -9.85 -5.83 -16.85
C LYS A 13 -10.22 -5.45 -18.27
N ILE A 14 -11.36 -4.78 -18.49
CA ILE A 14 -11.85 -4.39 -19.82
C ILE A 14 -10.97 -3.31 -20.45
N THR A 15 -10.39 -2.44 -19.63
CA THR A 15 -9.68 -1.24 -20.09
C THR A 15 -8.16 -1.34 -20.02
N GLY A 16 -7.62 -2.46 -19.51
CA GLY A 16 -6.23 -2.90 -19.70
C GLY A 16 -5.12 -2.06 -19.02
N LYS A 17 -5.49 -0.93 -18.42
CA LYS A 17 -4.73 0.12 -17.71
C LYS A 17 -5.55 1.37 -18.00
N LEU A 18 -6.46 1.74 -17.10
CA LEU A 18 -7.17 3.00 -17.26
C LEU A 18 -6.13 4.13 -17.19
N ASN A 19 -5.81 4.70 -18.34
CA ASN A 19 -5.34 6.07 -18.39
C ASN A 19 -6.48 6.91 -17.80
N THR A 20 -6.59 7.09 -16.48
CA THR A 20 -7.57 8.02 -15.90
C THR A 20 -6.84 9.29 -15.54
N PHE A 21 -7.26 10.39 -16.16
CA PHE A 21 -6.61 11.69 -16.01
C PHE A 21 -6.92 12.33 -14.64
N ILE A 22 -8.14 12.11 -14.10
CA ILE A 22 -8.55 12.56 -12.76
C ILE A 22 -9.34 11.47 -12.04
N THR A 23 -8.96 11.22 -10.79
CA THR A 23 -9.80 10.50 -9.83
C THR A 23 -10.18 11.42 -8.68
N PHE A 24 -11.46 11.46 -8.38
CA PHE A 24 -11.98 12.31 -7.33
C PHE A 24 -12.99 11.56 -6.47
N LEU A 25 -12.64 11.33 -5.21
CA LEU A 25 -13.49 10.71 -4.22
C LEU A 25 -13.89 11.77 -3.19
N LEU A 26 -15.20 11.96 -3.06
CA LEU A 26 -15.83 12.93 -2.18
C LEU A 26 -16.72 12.23 -1.17
N TYR A 27 -16.56 12.52 0.12
CA TYR A 27 -17.52 12.10 1.14
C TYR A 27 -17.50 13.02 2.36
N ASN A 28 -18.63 13.19 3.03
CA ASN A 28 -18.70 13.90 4.33
C ASN A 28 -18.10 15.33 4.32
N GLN A 29 -18.28 16.06 3.22
CA GLN A 29 -17.89 17.46 3.07
C GLN A 29 -19.12 18.33 2.84
N SER A 30 -19.01 19.61 3.19
CA SER A 30 -20.00 20.62 2.80
C SER A 30 -19.75 21.08 1.35
N ASP A 31 -20.79 21.61 0.70
CA ASP A 31 -20.67 22.14 -0.66
C ASP A 31 -19.66 23.28 -0.75
N GLU A 32 -19.55 24.09 0.30
CA GLU A 32 -18.59 25.19 0.36
C GLU A 32 -17.15 24.67 0.34
N GLU A 33 -16.85 23.62 1.12
CA GLU A 33 -15.53 22.99 1.15
C GLU A 33 -15.16 22.37 -0.20
N ILE A 34 -16.12 21.67 -0.83
CA ILE A 34 -15.90 21.03 -2.14
C ILE A 34 -15.66 22.10 -3.21
N ASN A 35 -16.49 23.14 -3.27
CA ASN A 35 -16.33 24.22 -4.24
C ASN A 35 -15.01 24.97 -4.06
N LYS A 36 -14.64 25.28 -2.81
CA LYS A 36 -13.36 25.91 -2.49
C LYS A 36 -12.18 25.04 -2.91
N PHE A 37 -12.27 23.73 -2.72
CA PHE A 37 -11.26 22.77 -3.16
C PHE A 37 -11.12 22.75 -4.69
N LEU A 38 -12.24 22.64 -5.41
CA LEU A 38 -12.25 22.63 -6.88
C LEU A 38 -11.71 23.94 -7.45
N ASP A 39 -12.09 25.09 -6.89
CA ASP A 39 -11.57 26.40 -7.29
C ASP A 39 -10.06 26.54 -7.05
N HIS A 40 -9.57 26.00 -5.94
CA HIS A 40 -8.14 25.93 -5.67
C HIS A 40 -7.41 25.08 -6.71
N LYS A 41 -7.98 23.92 -7.10
CA LYS A 41 -7.39 23.08 -8.16
C LYS A 41 -7.40 23.77 -9.52
N ILE A 42 -8.47 24.47 -9.88
CA ILE A 42 -8.55 25.30 -11.10
C ILE A 42 -7.43 26.36 -11.11
N LYS A 43 -7.17 27.03 -9.98
CA LYS A 43 -6.07 27.99 -9.85
C LYS A 43 -4.70 27.35 -10.05
N ILE A 44 -4.46 26.17 -9.46
CA ILE A 44 -3.21 25.42 -9.64
C ILE A 44 -3.00 25.05 -11.12
N ILE A 45 -4.02 24.47 -11.77
CA ILE A 45 -3.96 24.06 -13.18
C ILE A 45 -3.70 25.27 -14.07
N ASN A 46 -4.30 26.43 -13.76
CA ASN A 46 -4.07 27.64 -14.51
C ASN A 46 -2.60 28.10 -14.52
N GLY A 47 -1.82 27.70 -13.52
CA GLY A 47 -0.37 27.94 -13.45
C GLY A 47 0.50 26.99 -14.28
N MET A 48 -0.06 25.96 -14.91
CA MET A 48 0.69 25.02 -15.76
C MET A 48 1.19 25.70 -17.04
N LYS A 49 2.45 25.39 -17.43
CA LYS A 49 3.10 25.95 -18.63
C LYS A 49 2.66 25.27 -19.94
N ASP A 50 2.32 23.98 -19.87
CA ASP A 50 1.86 23.20 -21.02
C ASP A 50 0.38 23.49 -21.28
N ASN A 51 0.09 24.22 -22.35
CA ASN A 51 -1.27 24.65 -22.70
C ASN A 51 -2.21 23.47 -23.01
N TYR A 52 -1.71 22.40 -23.63
CA TYR A 52 -2.54 21.24 -24.01
C TYR A 52 -2.94 20.45 -22.77
N LYS A 53 -1.97 20.14 -21.90
CA LYS A 53 -2.25 19.46 -20.62
C LYS A 53 -3.12 20.33 -19.70
N LYS A 54 -2.87 21.63 -19.66
CA LYS A 54 -3.67 22.61 -18.92
C LYS A 54 -5.13 22.59 -19.36
N GLN A 55 -5.39 22.69 -20.68
CA GLN A 55 -6.76 22.72 -21.18
C GLN A 55 -7.51 21.42 -20.86
N ARG A 56 -6.90 20.25 -21.13
CA ARG A 56 -7.50 18.96 -20.77
C ARG A 56 -7.83 18.88 -19.28
N ALA A 57 -6.92 19.33 -18.41
CA ALA A 57 -7.16 19.31 -16.97
C ALA A 57 -8.28 20.25 -16.52
N LEU A 58 -8.34 21.45 -17.07
CA LEU A 58 -9.43 22.40 -16.80
C LEU A 58 -10.77 21.82 -17.23
N ASP A 59 -10.87 21.28 -18.45
CA ASP A 59 -12.11 20.71 -18.97
C ASP A 59 -12.64 19.61 -18.03
N LYS A 60 -11.76 18.75 -17.52
CA LYS A 60 -12.16 17.66 -16.61
C LYS A 60 -12.57 18.16 -15.22
N ILE A 61 -11.88 19.16 -14.66
CA ILE A 61 -12.32 19.77 -13.39
C ILE A 61 -13.64 20.53 -13.55
N TYR A 62 -13.84 21.24 -14.67
CA TYR A 62 -15.11 21.91 -14.93
C TYR A 62 -16.26 20.92 -15.11
N GLN A 63 -16.05 19.78 -15.79
CA GLN A 63 -17.03 18.70 -15.87
C GLN A 63 -17.43 18.17 -14.48
N ILE A 64 -16.44 17.93 -13.59
CA ILE A 64 -16.71 17.53 -12.20
C ILE A 64 -17.49 18.62 -11.45
N LYS A 65 -17.11 19.89 -11.60
CA LYS A 65 -17.75 21.02 -10.91
C LYS A 65 -19.18 21.24 -11.39
N GLU A 66 -19.44 21.09 -12.68
CA GLU A 66 -20.77 21.19 -13.27
C GLU A 66 -21.68 20.06 -12.80
N ASP A 67 -21.23 18.80 -12.86
CA ASP A 67 -22.02 17.66 -12.34
C ASP A 67 -22.27 17.80 -10.83
N PHE A 68 -21.29 18.28 -10.07
CA PHE A 68 -21.45 18.57 -8.64
C PHE A 68 -22.51 19.65 -8.38
N ASN A 69 -22.48 20.78 -9.11
CA ASN A 69 -23.44 21.86 -8.91
C ASN A 69 -24.86 21.50 -9.36
N ASN A 70 -24.99 20.57 -10.31
CA ASN A 70 -26.27 20.07 -10.80
C ASN A 70 -26.82 18.91 -9.97
N TYR A 71 -26.15 18.52 -8.88
CA TYR A 71 -26.62 17.42 -8.04
C TYR A 71 -27.91 17.83 -7.30
N PRO A 72 -29.00 17.06 -7.42
CA PRO A 72 -30.31 17.47 -6.91
C PRO A 72 -30.43 17.45 -5.37
N ASP A 73 -29.38 17.08 -4.65
CA ASP A 73 -29.46 16.84 -3.21
C ASP A 73 -28.08 17.00 -2.54
N ASN A 74 -27.75 18.28 -2.35
CA ASN A 74 -26.52 18.93 -1.86
C ASN A 74 -26.08 18.57 -0.43
N ASN A 75 -26.51 17.43 0.10
CA ASN A 75 -26.15 17.01 1.45
C ASN A 75 -25.20 15.80 1.41
N PHE A 76 -23.91 16.08 1.17
CA PHE A 76 -22.84 15.07 1.08
C PHE A 76 -22.46 14.44 2.43
N LYS A 77 -23.03 14.91 3.53
CA LYS A 77 -22.83 14.31 4.87
C LYS A 77 -23.17 12.83 4.96
N ASN A 78 -24.00 12.30 4.07
CA ASN A 78 -24.39 10.88 4.01
C ASN A 78 -24.14 10.21 2.66
N LYS A 79 -23.35 10.86 1.78
CA LYS A 79 -23.09 10.37 0.42
C LYS A 79 -21.59 10.27 0.17
N GLY A 80 -21.24 9.36 -0.73
CA GLY A 80 -19.89 9.24 -1.27
C GLY A 80 -19.98 9.12 -2.78
N ILE A 81 -19.17 9.88 -3.52
CA ILE A 81 -19.11 9.80 -4.98
C ILE A 81 -17.67 9.60 -5.40
N LEU A 82 -17.47 8.67 -6.33
CA LEU A 82 -16.22 8.46 -7.03
C LEU A 82 -16.39 8.90 -8.50
N TYR A 83 -15.60 9.88 -8.92
CA TYR A 83 -15.44 10.26 -10.32
C TYR A 83 -14.16 9.63 -10.87
N LEU A 84 -14.28 8.95 -12.01
CA LEU A 84 -13.17 8.43 -12.81
C LEU A 84 -13.24 9.10 -14.18
N VAL A 85 -12.35 10.05 -14.43
CA VAL A 85 -12.42 10.93 -15.61
C VAL A 85 -11.19 10.77 -16.50
N ASN A 86 -11.40 10.31 -17.74
CA ASN A 86 -10.43 10.36 -18.84
C ASN A 86 -11.09 10.93 -20.11
N GLU A 87 -11.09 10.21 -21.24
CA GLU A 87 -11.94 10.52 -22.39
C GLU A 87 -13.40 10.45 -21.96
N GLU A 88 -13.76 9.38 -21.26
CA GLU A 88 -15.08 9.19 -20.65
C GLU A 88 -15.17 9.83 -19.25
N PHE A 89 -16.38 10.26 -18.90
CA PHE A 89 -16.72 10.77 -17.58
C PHE A 89 -17.56 9.73 -16.84
N ASN A 90 -16.91 8.93 -15.99
CA ASN A 90 -17.56 7.87 -15.24
C ASN A 90 -17.80 8.31 -13.79
N LYS A 91 -19.00 8.06 -13.29
CA LYS A 91 -19.48 8.52 -11.98
C LYS A 91 -20.13 7.37 -11.24
N PHE A 92 -19.65 7.11 -10.02
CA PHE A 92 -20.14 6.02 -9.18
C PHE A 92 -20.61 6.56 -7.84
N GLN A 93 -21.89 6.34 -7.55
CA GLN A 93 -22.43 6.57 -6.22
C GLN A 93 -22.01 5.43 -5.30
N LEU A 94 -21.29 5.73 -4.22
CA LEU A 94 -20.86 4.70 -3.27
C LEU A 94 -22.06 4.15 -2.49
N GLU A 95 -22.15 2.82 -2.42
CA GLU A 95 -23.08 2.12 -1.54
C GLU A 95 -22.83 2.49 -0.06
N LYS A 96 -23.88 2.48 0.77
CA LYS A 96 -23.77 2.82 2.21
C LYS A 96 -22.67 2.05 2.94
N ASN A 97 -22.50 0.77 2.64
CA ASN A 97 -21.48 -0.08 3.28
C ASN A 97 -20.07 0.29 2.83
N VAL A 98 -19.89 0.62 1.55
CA VAL A 98 -18.61 1.09 1.00
C VAL A 98 -18.25 2.45 1.58
N LEU A 99 -19.23 3.36 1.64
CA LEU A 99 -19.06 4.67 2.26
C LEU A 99 -18.69 4.58 3.75
N LYS A 100 -19.24 3.61 4.48
CA LYS A 100 -18.86 3.35 5.88
C LYS A 100 -17.40 2.96 6.01
N ILE A 101 -16.90 2.09 5.12
CA ILE A 101 -15.49 1.67 5.09
C ILE A 101 -14.60 2.87 4.74
N VAL A 102 -14.91 3.60 3.66
CA VAL A 102 -14.15 4.79 3.25
C VAL A 102 -14.03 5.82 4.40
N ARG A 103 -15.11 6.07 5.14
CA ARG A 103 -15.11 6.96 6.32
C ARG A 103 -14.27 6.46 7.49
N GLN A 104 -14.15 5.15 7.65
CA GLN A 104 -13.36 4.56 8.73
C GLN A 104 -11.87 4.53 8.38
N GLU A 105 -11.54 4.44 7.09
CA GLU A 105 -10.18 4.17 6.62
C GLU A 105 -9.44 5.41 6.09
N PHE A 106 -10.12 6.56 5.97
CA PHE A 106 -9.51 7.85 5.59
C PHE A 106 -9.90 8.97 6.58
N GLU A 107 -8.89 9.67 7.11
CA GLU A 107 -9.08 10.93 7.84
C GLU A 107 -9.43 12.11 6.91
N ASP A 108 -8.90 12.10 5.68
CA ASP A 108 -9.11 13.15 4.70
C ASP A 108 -10.39 12.93 3.87
N ASN A 109 -11.42 13.74 4.14
CA ASN A 109 -12.74 13.66 3.51
C ASN A 109 -12.78 13.98 1.99
N ILE A 110 -11.62 14.29 1.38
CA ILE A 110 -11.46 14.57 -0.05
C ILE A 110 -10.18 13.89 -0.55
N TYR A 111 -10.31 12.95 -1.50
CA TYR A 111 -9.17 12.41 -2.24
C TYR A 111 -9.22 12.87 -3.70
N PHE A 112 -8.14 13.50 -4.16
CA PHE A 112 -7.99 13.98 -5.54
C PHE A 112 -6.61 13.60 -6.04
N ASN A 113 -6.57 12.79 -7.10
CA ASN A 113 -5.33 12.44 -7.78
C ASN A 113 -5.43 12.81 -9.28
N SER A 114 -4.37 13.41 -9.81
CA SER A 114 -4.27 13.85 -11.21
C SER A 114 -2.94 13.39 -11.80
N GLY A 115 -2.98 12.58 -12.86
CA GLY A 115 -1.82 11.98 -13.52
C GLY A 115 -2.21 11.15 -14.74
N ASP A 116 -1.24 10.71 -15.53
CA ASP A 116 -1.48 9.91 -16.76
C ASP A 116 -1.90 8.46 -16.45
N PHE A 117 -1.77 8.02 -15.20
CA PHE A 117 -2.15 6.67 -14.76
C PHE A 117 -2.97 6.76 -13.49
N PHE A 118 -4.13 6.12 -13.52
CA PHE A 118 -4.87 5.83 -12.32
C PHE A 118 -4.69 4.37 -11.98
N GLU A 119 -4.13 4.12 -10.80
CA GLU A 119 -4.03 2.80 -10.24
C GLU A 119 -5.42 2.43 -9.70
N THR A 120 -6.24 1.80 -10.53
CA THR A 120 -7.50 1.19 -10.06
C THR A 120 -7.20 0.19 -8.94
N ASP A 121 -6.01 -0.39 -8.97
CA ASP A 121 -5.39 -1.17 -7.92
C ASP A 121 -5.34 -0.42 -6.58
N TYR A 122 -5.13 0.90 -6.55
CA TYR A 122 -5.21 1.71 -5.33
C TYR A 122 -6.61 1.71 -4.71
N ILE A 123 -7.67 1.91 -5.52
CA ILE A 123 -9.05 1.87 -4.99
C ILE A 123 -9.46 0.44 -4.64
N ILE A 124 -9.06 -0.55 -5.42
CA ILE A 124 -9.33 -1.96 -5.12
C ILE A 124 -8.65 -2.33 -3.80
N ASP A 125 -7.35 -2.05 -3.66
CA ASP A 125 -6.59 -2.24 -2.42
C ASP A 125 -7.23 -1.45 -1.26
N MET A 126 -7.67 -0.21 -1.51
CA MET A 126 -8.43 0.57 -0.55
C MET A 126 -9.72 -0.14 -0.09
N LEU A 127 -10.36 -0.95 -0.93
CA LEU A 127 -11.61 -1.61 -0.57
C LEU A 127 -11.41 -3.03 -0.05
N THR A 128 -10.30 -3.68 -0.38
CA THR A 128 -10.10 -5.12 -0.12
C THR A 128 -8.91 -5.45 0.75
N ASN A 129 -7.88 -4.60 0.80
CA ASN A 129 -6.68 -4.86 1.60
C ASN A 129 -6.88 -4.36 3.03
N PHE A 130 -7.12 -5.30 3.94
CA PHE A 130 -7.24 -5.03 5.37
C PHE A 130 -6.05 -5.57 6.17
N GLU A 131 -4.94 -5.81 5.50
CA GLU A 131 -3.66 -6.07 6.14
C GLU A 131 -3.07 -4.73 6.56
N PHE A 132 -2.86 -4.59 7.87
CA PHE A 132 -2.39 -3.37 8.48
C PHE A 132 -1.20 -3.64 9.39
N ASN A 133 -0.29 -2.69 9.36
CA ASN A 133 0.78 -2.53 10.31
C ASN A 133 0.35 -1.59 11.45
N ASN A 134 0.86 -1.81 12.65
CA ASN A 134 0.49 -1.00 13.80
C ASN A 134 1.45 0.19 13.99
N LEU A 135 0.92 1.38 14.26
CA LEU A 135 1.70 2.59 14.55
C LEU A 135 1.19 3.25 15.83
N LEU A 136 2.08 3.36 16.82
CA LEU A 136 1.87 4.17 18.01
C LEU A 136 2.53 5.53 17.83
N LEU A 137 1.76 6.60 17.84
CA LEU A 137 2.25 7.96 17.76
C LEU A 137 2.10 8.67 19.10
N LEU A 138 3.22 9.09 19.68
CA LEU A 138 3.26 9.89 20.91
C LEU A 138 3.53 11.36 20.55
N ASP A 139 2.54 12.21 20.77
CA ASP A 139 2.71 13.66 20.78
C ASP A 139 3.06 14.12 22.21
N ASN A 140 3.36 15.40 22.41
CA ASN A 140 3.70 16.01 23.70
C ASN A 140 2.60 15.89 24.77
N LYS A 141 1.36 15.55 24.38
CA LYS A 141 0.20 15.49 25.29
C LYS A 141 -0.62 14.22 25.20
N LYS A 142 -0.59 13.52 24.06
CA LYS A 142 -1.51 12.43 23.73
C LYS A 142 -0.78 11.29 23.05
N ALA A 143 -1.36 10.10 23.14
CA ALA A 143 -0.98 8.96 22.32
C ALA A 143 -2.10 8.65 21.31
N TYR A 144 -1.71 8.26 20.10
CA TYR A 144 -2.61 7.83 19.04
C TYR A 144 -2.18 6.46 18.56
N LEU A 145 -3.14 5.53 18.48
CA LEU A 145 -2.93 4.19 17.97
C LEU A 145 -3.54 4.13 16.58
N TYR A 146 -2.72 3.86 15.57
CA TYR A 146 -3.13 3.73 14.18
C TYR A 146 -2.89 2.31 13.67
N HIS A 147 -3.75 1.89 12.76
CA HIS A 147 -3.46 0.87 11.78
C HIS A 147 -3.09 1.57 10.46
N ILE A 148 -1.94 1.23 9.89
CA ILE A 148 -1.43 1.84 8.66
C ILE A 148 -1.10 0.75 7.64
N ASN A 149 -1.35 1.02 6.37
CA ASN A 149 -0.76 0.28 5.26
C ASN A 149 -0.40 1.28 4.15
N THR A 150 0.12 0.82 3.01
CA THR A 150 0.51 1.69 1.89
C THR A 150 -0.56 2.75 1.58
N ASN A 151 -1.82 2.35 1.57
CA ASN A 151 -2.91 3.16 1.04
C ASN A 151 -3.83 3.77 2.11
N LYS A 152 -3.82 3.26 3.35
CA LYS A 152 -4.78 3.61 4.41
C LYS A 152 -4.12 4.00 5.72
N THR A 153 -4.86 4.81 6.50
CA THR A 153 -4.54 5.15 7.88
C THR A 153 -5.82 5.15 8.69
N ARG A 154 -5.93 4.24 9.65
CA ARG A 154 -7.10 4.11 10.51
C ARG A 154 -6.73 4.42 11.95
N LEU A 155 -7.31 5.49 12.51
CA LEU A 155 -7.21 5.78 13.93
C LEU A 155 -8.04 4.76 14.72
N ILE A 156 -7.37 4.03 15.61
CA ILE A 156 -7.97 3.02 16.50
C ILE A 156 -8.39 3.67 17.81
N GLU A 157 -7.50 4.45 18.41
CA GLU A 157 -7.71 5.01 19.74
C GLU A 157 -6.89 6.28 19.95
N THR A 158 -7.44 7.23 20.69
CA THR A 158 -6.73 8.41 21.18
C THR A 158 -6.72 8.41 22.70
N ILE A 159 -5.53 8.39 23.28
CA ILE A 159 -5.32 8.46 24.72
C ILE A 159 -4.98 9.91 25.06
N SER A 160 -5.89 10.56 25.77
CA SER A 160 -5.86 12.01 26.00
C SER A 160 -4.76 12.49 26.94
N LYS A 161 -4.05 11.56 27.60
CA LYS A 161 -2.95 11.83 28.53
C LYS A 161 -1.82 10.83 28.27
N LEU A 162 -0.57 11.30 28.33
CA LEU A 162 0.62 10.45 28.31
C LEU A 162 0.78 9.70 29.63
N ASP A 163 -0.07 8.68 29.81
CA ASP A 163 0.00 7.74 30.92
C ASP A 163 0.46 6.38 30.38
N GLU A 164 1.62 5.93 30.85
CA GLU A 164 2.25 4.70 30.38
C GLU A 164 1.32 3.49 30.55
N SER A 165 0.65 3.36 31.69
CA SER A 165 -0.21 2.21 31.97
C SER A 165 -1.42 2.13 31.04
N LEU A 166 -2.02 3.28 30.71
CA LEU A 166 -3.14 3.37 29.76
C LEU A 166 -2.69 3.05 28.35
N ILE A 167 -1.52 3.56 27.93
CA ILE A 167 -0.96 3.29 26.61
C ILE A 167 -0.69 1.79 26.45
N VAL A 168 -0.05 1.16 27.43
CA VAL A 168 0.24 -0.28 27.42
C VAL A 168 -1.04 -1.12 27.39
N SER A 169 -2.04 -0.75 28.18
CA SER A 169 -3.34 -1.44 28.18
C SER A 169 -4.05 -1.34 26.83
N ALA A 170 -4.01 -0.17 26.20
CA ALA A 170 -4.57 0.02 24.86
C ALA A 170 -3.83 -0.80 23.81
N ILE A 171 -2.49 -0.81 23.81
CA ILE A 171 -1.68 -1.62 22.90
C ILE A 171 -2.05 -3.10 23.04
N ASN A 172 -2.01 -3.64 24.25
CA ASN A 172 -2.26 -5.07 24.49
C ASN A 172 -3.69 -5.50 24.15
N SER A 173 -4.67 -4.58 24.19
CA SER A 173 -6.06 -4.89 23.87
C SER A 173 -6.41 -4.66 22.39
N LYS A 174 -5.68 -3.79 21.68
CA LYS A 174 -6.02 -3.35 20.32
C LYS A 174 -5.03 -3.82 19.26
N PHE A 175 -3.75 -3.82 19.57
CA PHE A 175 -2.72 -4.28 18.65
C PHE A 175 -2.49 -5.77 18.83
N LYS A 176 -2.41 -6.48 17.70
CA LYS A 176 -1.89 -7.85 17.64
C LYS A 176 -0.57 -7.79 16.91
N GLY A 177 0.47 -8.39 17.48
CA GLY A 177 1.81 -8.43 16.89
C GLY A 177 2.60 -7.14 17.09
N GLN A 178 3.42 -6.82 16.09
CA GLN A 178 4.43 -5.76 16.17
C GLN A 178 3.83 -4.38 15.95
N TYR A 179 4.47 -3.34 16.49
CA TYR A 179 4.10 -1.94 16.26
C TYR A 179 5.34 -1.04 16.21
N ILE A 180 5.26 0.05 15.45
CA ILE A 180 6.29 1.10 15.42
C ILE A 180 5.92 2.19 16.41
N LEU A 181 6.92 2.71 17.14
CA LEU A 181 6.76 3.88 17.99
C LEU A 181 7.32 5.12 17.29
N GLY A 182 6.41 6.01 16.90
CA GLY A 182 6.70 7.37 16.46
C GLY A 182 6.44 8.39 17.55
N GLY A 183 7.13 9.52 17.50
CA GLY A 183 6.82 10.65 18.36
C GLY A 183 7.96 11.61 18.61
N ASN A 184 7.61 12.73 19.24
CA ASN A 184 8.56 13.76 19.65
C ASN A 184 8.74 13.81 21.17
N GLY A 185 9.93 14.25 21.56
CA GLY A 185 10.25 14.55 22.96
C GLY A 185 10.75 13.36 23.79
N ASN A 186 11.07 13.67 25.04
CA ASN A 186 11.71 12.74 25.98
C ASN A 186 10.78 11.62 26.43
N PHE A 187 9.46 11.85 26.45
CA PHE A 187 8.49 10.84 26.88
C PHE A 187 8.57 9.58 26.01
N LYS A 188 8.73 9.71 24.69
CA LYS A 188 8.93 8.57 23.78
C LYS A 188 10.12 7.71 24.21
N ASN A 189 11.25 8.36 24.50
CA ASN A 189 12.48 7.66 24.86
C ASN A 189 12.34 6.97 26.23
N THR A 190 11.65 7.60 27.18
CA THR A 190 11.34 7.01 28.49
C THR A 190 10.39 5.83 28.35
N PHE A 191 9.29 6.00 27.60
CA PHE A 191 8.31 4.96 27.33
C PHE A 191 8.96 3.73 26.69
N PHE A 192 9.84 3.94 25.70
CA PHE A 192 10.59 2.85 25.09
C PHE A 192 11.47 2.10 26.10
N LYS A 193 12.27 2.82 26.89
CA LYS A 193 13.18 2.20 27.86
C LYS A 193 12.43 1.35 28.88
N ASN A 194 11.31 1.84 29.39
CA ASN A 194 10.53 1.16 30.42
C ASN A 194 9.82 -0.09 29.91
N ASN A 195 9.45 -0.12 28.62
CA ASN A 195 8.61 -1.17 28.05
C ASN A 195 9.36 -2.13 27.10
N LYS A 196 10.68 -1.98 26.98
CA LYS A 196 11.52 -2.74 26.05
C LYS A 196 11.45 -4.27 26.27
N GLY A 197 11.11 -4.74 27.47
CA GLY A 197 11.08 -6.18 27.80
C GLY A 197 9.69 -6.76 28.07
N SER A 198 8.66 -5.93 28.27
CA SER A 198 7.30 -6.37 28.62
C SER A 198 6.35 -6.38 27.43
N ILE A 199 6.70 -5.69 26.34
CA ILE A 199 5.79 -5.43 25.20
C ILE A 199 6.45 -5.74 23.84
N ILE A 200 7.76 -6.00 23.78
CA ILE A 200 8.54 -5.73 22.56
C ILE A 200 9.68 -6.73 22.33
N GLU A 201 9.63 -7.49 21.22
CA GLU A 201 10.85 -7.94 20.52
C GLU A 201 11.24 -6.98 19.37
N ASP A 202 10.35 -6.08 18.93
CA ASP A 202 10.42 -5.50 17.57
C ASP A 202 10.13 -4.00 17.43
N LEU A 203 10.35 -3.21 18.48
CA LEU A 203 10.08 -1.78 18.44
C LEU A 203 11.28 -1.03 17.87
N LYS A 204 11.12 -0.48 16.66
CA LYS A 204 12.03 0.52 16.11
C LYS A 204 11.53 1.92 16.48
N ILE A 205 12.41 2.72 17.09
CA ILE A 205 12.16 4.14 17.35
C ILE A 205 12.54 4.93 16.11
N VAL A 206 11.62 5.76 15.63
CA VAL A 206 11.96 6.79 14.65
C VAL A 206 11.59 8.15 15.22
N SER A 207 12.46 9.13 15.03
CA SER A 207 12.24 10.52 15.46
C SER A 207 11.71 11.31 14.29
N PHE A 208 10.49 11.85 14.43
CA PHE A 208 9.78 12.49 13.34
C PHE A 208 9.59 13.98 13.60
N LYS A 209 9.88 14.84 12.62
CA LYS A 209 9.45 16.25 12.70
C LYS A 209 7.92 16.31 12.48
N PRO A 210 7.15 16.98 13.37
CA PRO A 210 5.71 16.83 13.44
C PRO A 210 5.03 17.83 12.50
N ASP A 211 5.17 17.65 11.20
CA ASP A 211 4.50 18.58 10.28
C ASP A 211 3.33 17.92 9.54
N LYS A 212 3.35 16.58 9.29
CA LYS A 212 2.23 15.81 8.71
C LYS A 212 2.25 14.32 9.09
N ILE A 213 1.12 13.75 9.53
CA ILE A 213 0.94 12.31 9.82
C ILE A 213 1.34 11.44 8.61
N GLN A 214 1.08 11.92 7.40
CA GLN A 214 1.45 11.23 6.15
C GLN A 214 2.97 10.93 6.05
N ASN A 215 3.83 11.87 6.46
CA ASN A 215 5.27 11.66 6.42
C ASN A 215 5.73 10.62 7.45
N ILE A 216 5.01 10.53 8.57
CA ILE A 216 5.29 9.55 9.64
C ILE A 216 4.85 8.16 9.18
N LYS A 217 3.70 8.07 8.53
CA LYS A 217 3.18 6.86 7.91
C LYS A 217 4.18 6.29 6.91
N GLU A 218 4.66 7.11 5.96
CA GLU A 218 5.62 6.68 4.93
C GLU A 218 6.89 6.10 5.56
N GLN A 219 7.50 6.82 6.50
CA GLN A 219 8.70 6.34 7.18
C GLN A 219 8.45 5.10 8.05
N ALA A 220 7.27 4.97 8.66
CA ALA A 220 6.91 3.76 9.40
C ALA A 220 6.77 2.56 8.45
N LEU A 221 6.15 2.75 7.28
CA LEU A 221 6.04 1.71 6.27
C LEU A 221 7.40 1.29 5.72
N ASP A 222 8.33 2.24 5.48
CA ASP A 222 9.70 1.92 5.08
C ASP A 222 10.38 1.02 6.10
N VAL A 223 10.18 1.29 7.40
CA VAL A 223 10.74 0.47 8.48
C VAL A 223 10.16 -0.94 8.52
N TYR A 224 8.85 -1.10 8.29
CA TYR A 224 8.23 -2.42 8.16
C TYR A 224 8.79 -3.17 6.95
N LYS A 225 8.88 -2.49 5.81
CA LYS A 225 9.42 -3.06 4.58
C LYS A 225 10.88 -3.51 4.74
N GLU A 226 11.73 -2.68 5.36
CA GLU A 226 13.11 -3.05 5.69
C GLU A 226 13.20 -4.32 6.53
N LYS A 227 12.23 -4.50 7.45
CA LYS A 227 12.21 -5.68 8.31
C LYS A 227 11.77 -6.92 7.55
N GLU A 228 10.66 -6.84 6.83
CA GLU A 228 10.19 -7.92 5.96
C GLU A 228 11.32 -8.35 5.01
N GLU A 229 12.00 -7.38 4.41
CA GLU A 229 13.13 -7.62 3.51
C GLU A 229 14.32 -8.28 4.25
N ALA A 230 14.61 -7.88 5.49
CA ALA A 230 15.65 -8.52 6.31
C ALA A 230 15.32 -9.99 6.64
N ASP A 231 14.05 -10.29 6.94
CA ASP A 231 13.60 -11.67 7.19
C ASP A 231 13.68 -12.52 5.91
N VAL A 232 13.33 -11.96 4.75
CA VAL A 232 13.51 -12.62 3.44
C VAL A 232 14.99 -12.85 3.14
N ILE A 233 15.87 -11.87 3.40
CA ILE A 233 17.33 -12.03 3.22
C ILE A 233 17.87 -13.13 4.14
N LYS A 234 17.36 -13.24 5.37
CA LYS A 234 17.72 -14.34 6.28
C LYS A 234 17.32 -15.70 5.71
N LYS A 235 16.11 -15.82 5.16
CA LYS A 235 15.63 -17.03 4.47
C LYS A 235 16.46 -17.34 3.22
N LEU A 236 16.81 -16.33 2.43
CA LEU A 236 17.72 -16.47 1.29
C LEU A 236 19.09 -17.00 1.73
N ASN A 237 19.68 -16.43 2.77
CA ASN A 237 20.95 -16.88 3.31
C ASN A 237 20.88 -18.30 3.89
N GLU A 238 19.73 -18.71 4.43
CA GLU A 238 19.49 -20.09 4.86
C GLU A 238 19.51 -21.06 3.67
N TYR A 239 18.80 -20.72 2.58
CA TYR A 239 18.83 -21.52 1.34
C TYR A 239 20.25 -21.63 0.77
N LEU A 240 20.96 -20.49 0.67
CA LEU A 240 22.31 -20.45 0.10
C LEU A 240 23.36 -21.09 1.02
N GLY A 241 23.20 -21.00 2.34
CA GLY A 241 24.09 -21.63 3.31
C GLY A 241 23.92 -23.15 3.39
N ASN A 242 22.72 -23.64 3.08
CA ASN A 242 22.36 -25.06 3.15
C ASN A 242 22.03 -25.69 1.79
N LEU A 243 22.69 -25.24 0.71
CA LEU A 243 22.40 -25.70 -0.65
C LEU A 243 22.33 -27.23 -0.79
N HIS A 244 23.19 -27.96 -0.09
CA HIS A 244 23.18 -29.44 -0.09
C HIS A 244 21.86 -30.07 0.39
N GLN A 245 21.10 -29.38 1.24
CA GLN A 245 19.79 -29.84 1.73
C GLN A 245 18.66 -29.51 0.75
N TYR A 246 18.88 -28.49 -0.08
CA TYR A 246 17.87 -27.93 -0.97
C TYR A 246 18.21 -28.11 -2.46
N GLU A 247 19.29 -28.83 -2.79
CA GLU A 247 19.83 -28.94 -4.17
C GLU A 247 18.79 -29.48 -5.14
N HIS A 248 17.93 -30.39 -4.69
CA HIS A 248 16.88 -31.00 -5.50
C HIS A 248 15.55 -30.22 -5.49
N LEU A 249 15.51 -29.07 -4.81
CA LEU A 249 14.31 -28.24 -4.63
C LEU A 249 14.48 -26.81 -5.16
N LEU A 250 15.72 -26.32 -5.29
CA LEU A 250 15.98 -24.94 -5.69
C LEU A 250 16.24 -24.79 -7.19
N LEU A 251 15.69 -23.72 -7.75
CA LEU A 251 15.87 -23.30 -9.13
C LEU A 251 16.50 -21.91 -9.18
N PHE A 252 17.52 -21.78 -10.04
CA PHE A 252 18.27 -20.53 -10.28
C PHE A 252 18.20 -20.09 -11.74
N ASN A 253 17.75 -20.96 -12.65
CA ASN A 253 17.69 -20.64 -14.07
C ASN A 253 16.38 -19.94 -14.41
N ASN A 254 16.49 -18.72 -14.94
CA ASN A 254 15.36 -17.86 -15.28
C ASN A 254 14.28 -18.54 -16.14
N GLN A 255 14.67 -19.27 -17.19
CA GLN A 255 13.72 -19.94 -18.09
C GLN A 255 13.00 -21.08 -17.39
N ARG A 256 13.72 -21.86 -16.56
CA ARG A 256 13.11 -22.94 -15.77
C ARG A 256 12.14 -22.39 -14.73
N ILE A 257 12.49 -21.31 -14.05
CA ILE A 257 11.60 -20.68 -13.07
C ILE A 257 10.29 -20.25 -13.73
N ILE A 258 10.34 -19.61 -14.90
CA ILE A 258 9.13 -19.21 -15.64
C ILE A 258 8.28 -20.44 -15.98
N LYS A 259 8.87 -21.48 -16.59
CA LYS A 259 8.14 -22.71 -16.93
C LYS A 259 7.49 -23.37 -15.71
N PHE A 260 8.21 -23.44 -14.59
CA PHE A 260 7.69 -24.04 -13.36
C PHE A 260 6.57 -23.19 -12.74
N LEU A 261 6.65 -21.87 -12.88
CA LEU A 261 5.58 -20.97 -12.47
C LEU A 261 4.32 -21.18 -13.33
N GLU A 262 4.45 -21.28 -14.66
CA GLU A 262 3.35 -21.56 -15.59
C GLU A 262 2.62 -22.88 -15.28
N ASN A 263 3.34 -23.85 -14.71
CA ASN A 263 2.82 -25.17 -14.34
C ASN A 263 2.42 -25.28 -12.86
N TYR A 264 2.42 -24.18 -12.09
CA TYR A 264 2.06 -24.15 -10.65
C TYR A 264 2.94 -25.04 -9.75
N LEU A 265 4.17 -25.34 -10.18
CA LEU A 265 5.09 -26.27 -9.51
C LEU A 265 5.95 -25.60 -8.43
N LEU A 266 5.90 -24.27 -8.33
CA LEU A 266 6.66 -23.50 -7.36
C LEU A 266 5.91 -23.35 -6.04
N LYS A 267 6.66 -23.40 -4.94
CA LYS A 267 6.20 -23.12 -3.58
C LYS A 267 6.55 -21.69 -3.19
N THR A 268 7.80 -21.30 -3.42
CA THR A 268 8.36 -20.01 -3.01
C THR A 268 9.12 -19.39 -4.18
N ILE A 269 9.03 -18.08 -4.38
CA ILE A 269 9.94 -17.31 -5.24
C ILE A 269 10.50 -16.16 -4.41
N ILE A 270 11.82 -15.99 -4.44
CA ILE A 270 12.49 -14.79 -3.95
C ILE A 270 13.13 -14.12 -5.16
N ILE A 271 12.72 -12.90 -5.46
CA ILE A 271 13.18 -12.16 -6.63
C ILE A 271 13.55 -10.72 -6.27
N HIS A 272 14.64 -10.21 -6.84
CA HIS A 272 15.00 -8.81 -6.76
C HIS A 272 14.33 -8.01 -7.89
N VAL A 273 13.92 -6.77 -7.63
CA VAL A 273 13.32 -5.87 -8.66
C VAL A 273 14.22 -5.61 -9.87
N ASN A 274 15.53 -5.85 -9.73
CA ASN A 274 16.53 -5.72 -10.80
C ASN A 274 16.80 -7.04 -11.53
N SER A 275 16.08 -8.12 -11.21
CA SER A 275 16.20 -9.38 -11.93
C SER A 275 15.68 -9.23 -13.37
N PRO A 276 16.34 -9.83 -14.38
CA PRO A 276 15.90 -9.75 -15.77
C PRO A 276 14.48 -10.28 -16.04
N ILE A 277 13.93 -11.09 -15.14
CA ILE A 277 12.59 -11.70 -15.29
C ILE A 277 11.54 -11.12 -14.35
N TYR A 278 11.86 -10.06 -13.59
CA TYR A 278 10.95 -9.48 -12.59
C TYR A 278 9.62 -9.04 -13.21
N GLU A 279 9.65 -8.24 -14.28
CA GLU A 279 8.42 -7.76 -14.94
C GLU A 279 7.61 -8.91 -15.56
N THR A 280 8.29 -9.96 -16.05
CA THR A 280 7.62 -11.16 -16.55
C THR A 280 6.85 -11.85 -15.43
N ILE A 281 7.53 -12.20 -14.32
CA ILE A 281 6.89 -12.88 -13.18
C ILE A 281 5.79 -12.03 -12.55
N LYS A 282 6.00 -10.72 -12.41
CA LYS A 282 5.02 -9.77 -11.88
C LYS A 282 3.71 -9.74 -12.67
N SER A 283 3.76 -10.04 -13.97
CA SER A 283 2.57 -10.09 -14.83
C SER A 283 1.82 -11.43 -14.80
N MET A 284 2.38 -12.44 -14.14
CA MET A 284 1.81 -13.79 -14.05
C MET A 284 0.96 -13.95 -12.78
N ASP A 285 0.11 -14.96 -12.76
CA ASP A 285 -0.66 -15.33 -11.57
C ASP A 285 0.25 -16.00 -10.53
N THR A 286 0.47 -15.32 -9.41
CA THR A 286 1.30 -15.80 -8.30
C THR A 286 0.49 -16.13 -7.06
N ASP A 287 -0.85 -16.19 -7.12
CA ASP A 287 -1.71 -16.34 -5.94
C ASP A 287 -1.50 -17.66 -5.20
N SER A 288 -0.94 -18.67 -5.88
CA SER A 288 -0.66 -19.97 -5.28
C SER A 288 0.71 -20.08 -4.59
N ILE A 289 1.60 -19.10 -4.75
CA ILE A 289 3.00 -19.18 -4.32
C ILE A 289 3.35 -18.16 -3.24
N GLU A 290 4.34 -18.49 -2.42
CA GLU A 290 4.96 -17.55 -1.48
C GLU A 290 5.92 -16.64 -2.28
N TYR A 291 5.45 -15.44 -2.66
CA TYR A 291 6.18 -14.51 -3.52
C TYR A 291 6.82 -13.37 -2.71
N HIS A 292 8.16 -13.31 -2.74
CA HIS A 292 8.95 -12.30 -2.03
C HIS A 292 9.73 -11.41 -2.99
N VAL A 293 9.63 -10.10 -2.79
CA VAL A 293 10.32 -9.11 -3.62
C VAL A 293 11.36 -8.34 -2.80
N LEU A 294 12.61 -8.44 -3.22
CA LEU A 294 13.74 -7.68 -2.68
C LEU A 294 13.96 -6.40 -3.50
N SER A 295 14.34 -5.31 -2.84
CA SER A 295 14.57 -4.01 -3.49
C SER A 295 15.77 -3.22 -2.96
N SER A 296 16.40 -3.70 -1.89
CA SER A 296 17.52 -3.07 -1.21
C SER A 296 18.81 -3.14 -2.02
N ASN A 297 19.63 -2.10 -1.89
CA ASN A 297 20.96 -2.03 -2.49
C ASN A 297 22.08 -2.48 -1.52
N ASN A 298 21.74 -3.27 -0.50
CA ASN A 298 22.72 -3.84 0.42
C ASN A 298 23.64 -4.87 -0.28
N GLN A 299 24.70 -5.29 0.41
CA GLN A 299 25.72 -6.15 -0.19
C GLN A 299 25.15 -7.53 -0.53
N GLU A 300 24.26 -8.06 0.31
CA GLU A 300 23.59 -9.34 0.12
C GLU A 300 22.72 -9.36 -1.15
N CYS A 301 21.90 -8.33 -1.38
CA CYS A 301 21.10 -8.21 -2.60
C CYS A 301 21.97 -8.01 -3.83
N LYS A 302 23.06 -7.24 -3.73
CA LYS A 302 24.03 -7.10 -4.82
C LYS A 302 24.68 -8.43 -5.20
N ASN A 303 25.10 -9.21 -4.22
CA ASN A 303 25.65 -10.54 -4.45
C ASN A 303 24.59 -11.46 -5.06
N PHE A 304 23.36 -11.42 -4.56
CA PHE A 304 22.26 -12.22 -5.11
C PHE A 304 21.96 -11.90 -6.58
N ILE A 305 21.99 -10.62 -6.96
CA ILE A 305 21.84 -10.18 -8.35
C ILE A 305 23.00 -10.70 -9.21
N ASN A 306 24.24 -10.55 -8.73
CA ASN A 306 25.42 -10.89 -9.51
C ASN A 306 25.61 -12.40 -9.67
N ASP A 307 25.36 -13.18 -8.61
CA ASP A 307 25.68 -14.60 -8.56
C ASP A 307 24.50 -15.47 -9.05
N TYR A 308 23.26 -14.99 -8.88
CA TYR A 308 22.04 -15.76 -9.15
C TYR A 308 21.02 -15.02 -10.03
N ASN A 309 21.45 -13.98 -10.76
CA ASN A 309 20.56 -13.12 -11.57
C ASN A 309 19.38 -12.51 -10.78
N GLY A 310 19.52 -12.44 -9.45
CA GLY A 310 18.55 -11.87 -8.55
C GLY A 310 17.25 -12.66 -8.46
N VAL A 311 17.26 -13.97 -8.74
CA VAL A 311 16.06 -14.81 -8.57
C VAL A 311 16.42 -16.23 -8.10
N ILE A 312 15.64 -16.75 -7.17
CA ILE A 312 15.66 -18.14 -6.74
C ILE A 312 14.21 -18.60 -6.51
N ALA A 313 13.92 -19.85 -6.85
CA ALA A 313 12.62 -20.44 -6.58
C ALA A 313 12.77 -21.80 -5.90
N GLU A 314 11.85 -22.10 -4.98
CA GLU A 314 11.70 -23.39 -4.32
C GLU A 314 10.53 -24.14 -4.98
N MET A 315 10.76 -25.37 -5.41
CA MET A 315 9.73 -26.26 -5.94
C MET A 315 8.87 -26.83 -4.81
N ARG A 316 7.60 -27.15 -5.11
CA ARG A 316 6.70 -27.84 -4.16
C ARG A 316 7.14 -29.28 -3.87
N TYR A 317 7.71 -29.93 -4.88
CA TYR A 317 8.10 -31.34 -4.83
C TYR A 317 9.46 -31.49 -5.50
N GLU A 318 10.22 -32.47 -5.04
CA GLU A 318 11.42 -32.91 -5.72
C GLU A 318 11.05 -33.50 -7.09
N MET A 319 11.73 -33.06 -8.14
CA MET A 319 11.54 -33.58 -9.49
C MET A 319 12.84 -34.22 -10.01
N PRO A 320 12.76 -35.36 -10.72
CA PRO A 320 13.92 -35.94 -11.40
C PRO A 320 14.51 -34.96 -12.41
N LYS A 321 15.85 -34.91 -12.52
CA LYS A 321 16.57 -34.02 -13.47
C LYS A 321 16.09 -34.16 -14.93
N GLU A 322 15.60 -35.34 -15.29
CA GLU A 322 15.06 -35.68 -16.62
C GLU A 322 13.69 -35.03 -16.91
N SER A 323 12.93 -34.68 -15.87
CA SER A 323 11.62 -34.03 -16.00
C SER A 323 11.72 -32.53 -16.27
N PHE A 324 12.90 -31.92 -16.09
CA PHE A 324 13.09 -30.47 -16.27
C PHE A 324 13.12 -30.03 -17.73
N ASP A 325 13.52 -30.92 -18.64
CA ASP A 325 13.69 -30.59 -20.06
C ASP A 325 12.46 -30.99 -20.90
N THR A 326 11.45 -31.63 -20.28
CA THR A 326 10.19 -32.07 -20.91
C THR A 326 8.98 -31.19 -20.56
N LEU A 327 9.12 -30.32 -19.57
CA LEU A 327 8.28 -29.14 -19.31
C LEU A 327 8.71 -27.99 -20.22
#